data_AF-A0A6V8NXW7-F1
#
_entry.id   AF-A0A6V8NXW7-F1
#
_cell.length_a   1.000
_cell.length_b   1.000
_cell.length_c   1.000
_cell.angle_alpha   90.00
_cell.angle_beta   90.00
_cell.angle_gamma   90.00
#
_symmetry.space_group_name_H-M   'P 1'
#
loop_
_entity.id
_entity.type
_entity.pdbx_description
1 polymer ?
#
loop_
_entity_poly.entity_id
_entity_poly.type
_entity_poly.pdbx_seq_one_letter_code
_entity_poly.pdbx_strand_id
1 'polypeptide(L)'
;SLFRGREDIYAVRWEGKRGNSGYSPACTHEWDRTFCGKPRIKCAECENREFKPVTDEVIRDHLLGKHTIGVYPLLLDETCWFLAIDFDKKTWQEDAVTFLNTCEEIGVSAGLERSRSGKGGHIWIFFDRPVHASLARKLGCAILTRTMERRHQIGLDSYDRFFPGQDTMPKGGFGSLIALPLQRGPTEKGNSVFLSRELDVYADQWLFLSSIKRMQIENLEAIVKEALRSGMIIGVRISLTDEEAQEDPWTLPP
;
A
#
# COMPACT_ATOMS: atom_id res chain seq x y z
N SER A 1 14.65 7.34 3.62
CA SER A 1 13.23 7.55 3.27
C SER A 1 12.41 6.36 3.76
N LEU A 2 11.18 6.56 4.23
CA LEU A 2 10.26 5.50 4.68
C LEU A 2 9.37 4.99 3.54
N PHE A 3 8.67 5.89 2.84
CA PHE A 3 7.72 5.56 1.76
C PHE A 3 8.42 5.35 0.41
N ARG A 4 9.38 4.44 0.36
CA ARG A 4 10.18 4.17 -0.84
C ARG A 4 9.53 3.08 -1.69
N GLY A 5 9.36 3.36 -2.98
CA GLY A 5 8.93 2.38 -3.99
C GLY A 5 9.74 2.59 -5.26
N ARG A 6 9.10 2.43 -6.42
CA ARG A 6 9.69 2.77 -7.72
C ARG A 6 10.08 4.25 -7.77
N GLU A 7 11.30 4.51 -8.24
CA GLU A 7 11.85 5.87 -8.37
C GLU A 7 11.76 6.41 -9.80
N ASP A 8 11.57 5.54 -10.79
CA ASP A 8 11.45 5.91 -12.20
C ASP A 8 10.01 6.18 -12.65
N ILE A 9 9.02 5.95 -11.78
CA ILE A 9 7.61 6.17 -12.07
C ILE A 9 6.82 6.49 -10.78
N TYR A 10 5.90 7.45 -10.88
CA TYR A 10 4.86 7.69 -9.88
C TYR A 10 3.52 7.95 -10.56
N ALA A 11 2.44 7.86 -9.78
CA ALA A 11 1.12 8.21 -10.27
C ALA A 11 0.67 9.57 -9.74
N VAL A 12 -0.01 10.36 -10.56
CA VAL A 12 -0.67 11.60 -10.15
C VAL A 12 -2.17 11.36 -10.04
N ARG A 13 -2.75 11.89 -8.98
CA ARG A 13 -4.20 11.90 -8.80
C ARG A 13 -4.85 12.86 -9.77
N TRP A 14 -5.92 12.41 -10.43
CA TRP A 14 -6.80 13.27 -11.23
C TRP A 14 -8.22 13.22 -10.68
N GLU A 15 -8.97 14.30 -10.91
CA GLU A 15 -10.38 14.43 -10.58
C GLU A 15 -11.12 14.89 -11.82
N GLY A 16 -12.11 14.10 -12.24
CA GLY A 16 -12.94 14.38 -13.40
C GLY A 16 -14.11 15.30 -13.05
N LYS A 17 -14.64 15.97 -14.07
CA LYS A 17 -15.77 16.92 -13.91
C LYS A 17 -17.06 16.26 -13.40
N ARG A 18 -17.19 14.93 -13.53
CA ARG A 18 -18.37 14.15 -13.11
C ARG A 18 -18.22 13.54 -11.71
N GLY A 19 -17.25 14.00 -10.92
CA GLY A 19 -16.98 13.50 -9.57
C GLY A 19 -16.22 12.17 -9.53
N ASN A 20 -15.90 11.58 -10.69
CA ASN A 20 -14.99 10.44 -10.76
C ASN A 20 -13.56 10.90 -10.47
N SER A 21 -12.74 10.01 -9.93
CA SER A 21 -11.35 10.31 -9.66
C SER A 21 -10.52 9.05 -9.71
N GLY A 22 -9.22 9.22 -9.88
CA GLY A 22 -8.30 8.09 -9.95
C GLY A 22 -6.87 8.56 -9.93
N TYR A 23 -5.99 7.64 -10.31
CA TYR A 23 -4.58 7.90 -10.46
C TYR A 23 -4.14 7.48 -11.85
N SER A 24 -3.10 8.11 -12.37
CA SER A 24 -2.48 7.72 -13.63
C SER A 24 -0.97 7.96 -13.56
N PRO A 25 -0.16 7.11 -14.19
CA PRO A 25 1.28 7.34 -14.27
C PRO A 25 1.59 8.72 -14.84
N ALA A 26 2.49 9.45 -14.18
CA ALA A 26 3.05 10.69 -14.70
C ALA A 26 3.90 10.38 -15.93
N CYS A 27 3.53 10.94 -17.09
CA CYS A 27 4.20 10.69 -18.37
C CYS A 27 4.55 12.01 -19.04
N THR A 28 5.71 12.09 -19.69
CA THR A 28 6.14 13.26 -20.48
C THR A 28 5.21 13.51 -21.66
N HIS A 29 4.72 12.45 -22.30
CA HIS A 29 3.80 12.51 -23.43
C HIS A 29 2.32 12.59 -23.02
N GLU A 30 1.99 12.80 -21.75
CA GLU A 30 0.58 12.75 -21.32
C GLU A 30 -0.29 13.76 -22.09
N TRP A 31 -1.36 13.27 -22.73
CA TRP A 31 -2.26 14.01 -23.62
C TRP A 31 -1.66 14.57 -24.91
N ASP A 32 -0.41 14.22 -25.26
CA ASP A 32 0.13 14.46 -26.59
C ASP A 32 -0.56 13.55 -27.61
N ARG A 33 -1.27 14.14 -28.58
CA ARG A 33 -2.05 13.38 -29.58
C ARG A 33 -1.19 12.53 -30.52
N THR A 34 0.09 12.84 -30.66
CA THR A 34 1.03 12.11 -31.52
C THR A 34 1.52 10.84 -30.82
N PHE A 35 1.79 10.92 -29.53
CA PHE A 35 2.46 9.86 -28.78
C PHE A 35 1.54 9.09 -27.82
N CYS A 36 0.58 9.78 -27.19
CA CYS A 36 -0.26 9.22 -26.15
C CYS A 36 -1.61 8.72 -26.69
N GLY A 37 -1.82 7.42 -26.56
CA GLY A 37 -3.06 6.75 -26.98
C GLY A 37 -4.22 6.86 -25.99
N LYS A 38 -4.14 7.66 -24.92
CA LYS A 38 -5.25 7.81 -23.96
C LYS A 38 -6.48 8.43 -24.63
N PRO A 39 -7.71 8.00 -24.28
CA PRO A 39 -8.05 6.95 -23.31
C PRO A 39 -8.10 5.53 -23.91
N ARG A 40 -7.76 5.35 -25.20
CA ARG A 40 -7.91 4.06 -25.92
C ARG A 40 -6.87 3.02 -25.53
N ILE A 41 -5.65 3.44 -25.18
CA ILE A 41 -4.53 2.55 -24.81
C ILE A 41 -4.18 2.78 -23.33
N LYS A 42 -4.05 1.69 -22.56
CA LYS A 42 -3.60 1.75 -21.16
C LYS A 42 -2.11 2.12 -21.10
N CYS A 43 -1.68 2.89 -20.10
CA CYS A 43 -0.25 3.26 -19.95
C CYS A 43 0.69 2.04 -19.83
N ALA A 44 0.20 0.93 -19.27
CA ALA A 44 0.92 -0.32 -19.16
C ALA A 44 1.25 -0.96 -20.53
N GLU A 45 0.47 -0.65 -21.55
CA GLU A 45 0.57 -1.21 -22.91
C GLU A 45 1.11 -0.20 -23.93
N CYS A 46 1.34 1.05 -23.50
CA CYS A 46 1.75 2.12 -24.41
C CYS A 46 3.25 2.02 -24.76
N GLU A 47 3.55 1.83 -26.04
CA GLU A 47 4.94 1.74 -26.54
C GLU A 47 5.68 3.09 -26.48
N ASN A 48 4.96 4.22 -26.55
CA ASN A 48 5.52 5.58 -26.45
C ASN A 48 5.58 6.11 -25.01
N ARG A 49 5.51 5.23 -24.01
CA ARG A 49 5.52 5.64 -22.61
C ARG A 49 6.90 6.19 -22.21
N GLU A 50 6.88 7.39 -21.64
CA GLU A 50 8.07 8.02 -21.05
C GLU A 50 7.68 8.55 -19.68
N PHE A 51 7.88 7.72 -18.66
CA PHE A 51 7.44 8.05 -17.30
C PHE A 51 8.40 9.03 -16.63
N LYS A 52 7.82 9.90 -15.81
CA LYS A 52 8.58 10.87 -15.03
C LYS A 52 9.10 10.21 -13.75
N PRO A 53 10.38 10.40 -13.40
CA PRO A 53 10.93 9.90 -12.16
C PRO A 53 10.40 10.68 -10.95
N VAL A 54 10.50 10.07 -9.78
CA VAL A 54 10.24 10.72 -8.50
C VAL A 54 11.43 11.63 -8.17
N THR A 55 11.17 12.92 -8.00
CA THR A 55 12.18 13.91 -7.60
C THR A 55 11.80 14.58 -6.28
N ASP A 56 12.76 15.22 -5.62
CA ASP A 56 12.50 16.01 -4.41
C ASP A 56 11.46 17.12 -4.65
N GLU A 57 11.43 17.68 -5.87
CA GLU A 57 10.39 18.63 -6.28
C GLU A 57 9.01 17.99 -6.34
N VAL A 58 8.89 16.79 -6.92
CA VAL A 58 7.62 16.05 -6.97
C VAL A 58 7.09 15.77 -5.56
N ILE A 59 7.97 15.35 -4.64
CA ILE A 59 7.64 15.09 -3.24
C ILE A 59 7.25 16.39 -2.52
N ARG A 60 8.02 17.46 -2.70
CA ARG A 60 7.71 18.78 -2.12
C ARG A 60 6.35 19.28 -2.61
N ASP A 61 6.07 19.16 -3.90
CA ASP A 61 4.81 19.63 -4.50
C ASP A 61 3.60 18.82 -4.00
N HIS A 62 3.80 17.54 -3.67
CA HIS A 62 2.81 16.74 -2.96
C HIS A 62 2.54 17.28 -1.56
N LEU A 63 3.58 17.46 -0.75
CA LEU A 63 3.48 17.96 0.61
C LEU A 63 2.92 19.38 0.68
N LEU A 64 3.18 20.22 -0.32
CA LEU A 64 2.65 21.58 -0.43
C LEU A 64 1.21 21.64 -0.95
N GLY A 65 0.65 20.52 -1.38
CA GLY A 65 -0.74 20.44 -1.81
C GLY A 65 -0.98 20.67 -3.31
N LYS A 66 0.08 20.88 -4.12
CA LYS A 66 -0.06 21.19 -5.56
C LYS A 66 -0.64 20.03 -6.37
N HIS A 67 -0.25 18.81 -6.02
CA HIS A 67 -0.81 17.57 -6.56
C HIS A 67 -0.83 16.48 -5.50
N THR A 68 -1.54 15.38 -5.74
CA THR A 68 -1.44 14.17 -4.91
C THR A 68 -0.73 13.12 -5.73
N ILE A 69 0.33 12.53 -5.19
CA ILE A 69 1.07 11.46 -5.85
C ILE A 69 0.84 10.13 -5.13
N GLY A 70 0.93 9.04 -5.88
CA GLY A 70 0.99 7.69 -5.34
C GLY A 70 2.28 7.00 -5.75
N VAL A 71 2.67 6.01 -4.95
CA VAL A 71 3.89 5.23 -5.10
C VAL A 71 3.55 3.79 -5.49
N TYR A 72 4.32 3.25 -6.42
CA TYR A 72 4.31 1.82 -6.76
C TYR A 72 5.31 1.10 -5.85
N PRO A 73 4.87 0.29 -4.88
CA PRO A 73 5.75 -0.30 -3.86
C PRO A 73 6.56 -1.49 -4.37
N LEU A 74 6.09 -2.18 -5.41
CA LEU A 74 6.77 -3.34 -5.98
C LEU A 74 7.88 -2.89 -6.93
N LEU A 75 9.11 -3.30 -6.64
CA LEU A 75 10.28 -3.04 -7.46
C LEU A 75 10.41 -4.05 -8.60
N LEU A 76 11.28 -3.75 -9.57
CA LEU A 76 11.49 -4.60 -10.76
C LEU A 76 12.11 -5.97 -10.42
N ASP A 77 12.82 -6.06 -9.31
CA ASP A 77 13.41 -7.29 -8.77
C ASP A 77 12.48 -8.02 -7.78
N GLU A 78 11.18 -7.70 -7.82
CA GLU A 78 10.14 -8.31 -6.98
C GLU A 78 10.31 -8.05 -5.47
N THR A 79 11.10 -7.03 -5.11
CA THR A 79 11.26 -6.59 -3.73
C THR A 79 10.41 -5.36 -3.39
N CYS A 80 10.28 -5.03 -2.11
CA CYS A 80 9.66 -3.81 -1.62
C CYS A 80 10.35 -3.30 -0.34
N TRP A 81 10.17 -2.02 -0.02
CA TRP A 81 10.72 -1.38 1.19
C TRP A 81 9.74 -1.31 2.36
N PHE A 82 8.47 -1.59 2.10
CA PHE A 82 7.42 -1.59 3.09
C PHE A 82 6.30 -2.55 2.72
N LEU A 83 5.49 -2.90 3.72
CA LEU A 83 4.17 -3.46 3.56
C LEU A 83 3.16 -2.45 4.10
N ALA A 84 2.14 -2.11 3.32
CA ALA A 84 0.98 -1.38 3.81
C ALA A 84 -0.27 -2.28 3.77
N ILE A 85 -1.14 -2.11 4.76
CA ILE A 85 -2.38 -2.86 4.92
C ILE A 85 -3.53 -1.87 4.91
N ASP A 86 -4.48 -2.05 4.01
CA ASP A 86 -5.63 -1.17 3.82
C ASP A 86 -6.81 -1.65 4.65
N PHE A 87 -7.34 -0.76 5.48
CA PHE A 87 -8.57 -0.96 6.24
C PHE A 87 -9.61 0.09 5.82
N ASP A 88 -10.74 -0.35 5.28
CA ASP A 88 -11.84 0.48 4.80
C ASP A 88 -13.17 0.16 5.52
N LYS A 89 -14.28 0.83 5.19
CA LYS A 89 -15.62 0.61 5.79
C LYS A 89 -15.74 1.09 7.25
N LYS A 90 -16.83 0.68 7.93
CA LYS A 90 -17.29 1.27 9.20
C LYS A 90 -16.40 0.93 10.40
N THR A 91 -15.79 -0.25 10.42
CA THR A 91 -15.04 -0.79 11.58
C THR A 91 -13.53 -0.59 11.45
N TRP A 92 -13.06 0.18 10.45
CA TRP A 92 -11.64 0.31 10.14
C TRP A 92 -10.78 0.72 11.33
N GLN A 93 -11.30 1.58 12.21
CA GLN A 93 -10.57 2.06 13.39
C GLN A 93 -10.30 0.92 14.39
N GLU A 94 -11.35 0.17 14.74
CA GLU A 94 -11.27 -0.92 15.71
C GLU A 94 -10.38 -2.06 15.18
N ASP A 95 -10.53 -2.39 13.91
CA ASP A 95 -9.79 -3.46 13.25
C ASP A 95 -8.31 -3.07 13.07
N ALA A 96 -8.03 -1.83 12.67
CA ALA A 96 -6.67 -1.31 12.57
C ALA A 96 -5.97 -1.27 13.93
N VAL A 97 -6.64 -0.81 14.99
CA VAL A 97 -6.08 -0.82 16.36
C VAL A 97 -5.82 -2.26 16.84
N THR A 98 -6.72 -3.20 16.54
CA THR A 98 -6.53 -4.60 16.89
C THR A 98 -5.33 -5.22 16.14
N PHE A 99 -5.16 -4.88 14.87
CA PHE A 99 -3.99 -5.27 14.08
C PHE A 99 -2.70 -4.66 14.66
N LEU A 100 -2.68 -3.37 15.01
CA LEU A 100 -1.54 -2.72 15.65
C LEU A 100 -1.15 -3.38 16.97
N ASN A 101 -2.12 -3.76 17.81
CA ASN A 101 -1.86 -4.47 19.06
C ASN A 101 -1.20 -5.84 18.78
N THR A 102 -1.65 -6.53 17.72
CA THR A 102 -1.03 -7.79 17.30
C THR A 102 0.40 -7.57 16.83
N CYS A 103 0.68 -6.49 16.09
CA CYS A 103 2.04 -6.11 15.68
C CYS A 103 2.96 -5.89 16.90
N GLU A 104 2.52 -5.12 17.89
CA GLU A 104 3.32 -4.81 19.08
C GLU A 104 3.71 -6.08 19.85
N GLU A 105 2.77 -6.99 20.06
CA GLU A 105 2.99 -8.23 20.80
C GLU A 105 4.03 -9.16 20.15
N ILE A 106 4.17 -9.09 18.83
CA ILE A 106 5.16 -9.87 18.09
C ILE A 106 6.41 -9.04 17.74
N GLY A 107 6.53 -7.83 18.29
CA GLY A 107 7.69 -6.96 18.10
C GLY A 107 7.79 -6.31 16.71
N VAL A 108 6.68 -6.18 15.99
CA VAL A 108 6.62 -5.50 14.68
C VAL A 108 6.26 -4.02 14.89
N SER A 109 7.15 -3.14 14.48
CA SER A 109 6.91 -1.69 14.48
C SER A 109 6.02 -1.31 13.29
N ALA A 110 4.84 -0.78 13.56
CA ALA A 110 3.87 -0.34 12.55
C ALA A 110 3.27 1.02 12.89
N GLY A 111 2.96 1.82 11.86
CA GLY A 111 2.31 3.12 12.01
C GLY A 111 0.96 3.18 11.30
N LEU A 112 -0.06 3.74 11.95
CA LEU A 112 -1.39 3.91 11.37
C LEU A 112 -1.53 5.31 10.76
N GLU A 113 -1.78 5.38 9.46
CA GLU A 113 -2.20 6.58 8.75
C GLU A 113 -3.71 6.52 8.51
N ARG A 114 -4.43 7.59 8.83
CA ARG A 114 -5.80 7.75 8.37
C ARG A 114 -5.78 8.13 6.89
N SER A 115 -6.53 7.40 6.08
CA SER A 115 -6.59 7.60 4.63
C SER A 115 -7.02 9.03 4.26
N ARG A 116 -6.73 9.42 3.01
CA ARG A 116 -7.16 10.70 2.43
C ARG A 116 -8.67 11.00 2.60
N SER A 117 -9.52 9.98 2.48
CA SER A 117 -10.98 10.15 2.56
C SER A 117 -11.48 10.32 4.01
N GLY A 118 -10.67 9.92 4.99
CA GLY A 118 -11.06 9.81 6.40
C GLY A 118 -11.96 8.63 6.72
N LYS A 119 -12.27 7.76 5.75
CA LYS A 119 -13.20 6.61 5.89
C LYS A 119 -12.48 5.26 5.92
N GLY A 120 -11.21 5.27 6.30
CA GLY A 120 -10.31 4.15 6.27
C GLY A 120 -8.92 4.57 6.73
N GLY A 121 -8.01 3.62 6.84
CA GLY A 121 -6.63 3.85 7.22
C GLY A 121 -5.68 2.81 6.67
N HIS A 122 -4.41 3.18 6.56
CA HIS A 122 -3.34 2.29 6.14
C HIS A 122 -2.39 2.04 7.32
N ILE A 123 -2.11 0.78 7.61
CA ILE A 123 -1.03 0.42 8.54
C ILE A 123 0.23 0.18 7.74
N TRP A 124 1.32 0.84 8.13
CA TRP A 124 2.61 0.79 7.44
C TRP A 124 3.65 0.06 8.28
N ILE A 125 4.31 -0.93 7.69
CA ILE A 125 5.46 -1.64 8.24
C ILE A 125 6.64 -1.41 7.30
N PHE A 126 7.76 -0.90 7.82
CA PHE A 126 8.93 -0.54 7.01
C PHE A 126 10.07 -1.52 7.25
N PHE A 127 10.83 -1.83 6.20
CA PHE A 127 11.97 -2.73 6.25
C PHE A 127 13.30 -1.95 6.19
N ASP A 128 14.34 -2.50 6.80
CA ASP A 128 15.68 -1.90 6.83
C ASP A 128 16.38 -1.95 5.47
N ARG A 129 16.08 -2.98 4.68
CA ARG A 129 16.54 -3.24 3.32
C ARG A 129 15.36 -3.75 2.46
N PRO A 130 15.47 -3.78 1.12
CA PRO A 130 14.44 -4.40 0.29
C PRO A 130 14.25 -5.87 0.65
N VAL A 131 13.00 -6.30 0.74
CA VAL A 131 12.64 -7.70 0.97
C VAL A 131 11.74 -8.18 -0.16
N HIS A 132 11.74 -9.48 -0.47
CA HIS A 132 10.81 -10.03 -1.45
C HIS A 132 9.36 -9.70 -1.07
N ALA A 133 8.57 -9.22 -2.04
CA ALA A 133 7.18 -8.86 -1.82
C ALA A 133 6.35 -10.04 -1.29
N SER A 134 6.66 -11.26 -1.75
CA SER A 134 6.05 -12.49 -1.24
C SER A 134 6.33 -12.75 0.24
N LEU A 135 7.52 -12.40 0.72
CA LEU A 135 7.90 -12.54 2.12
C LEU A 135 7.19 -11.47 2.97
N ALA A 136 7.14 -10.22 2.50
CA ALA A 136 6.37 -9.15 3.14
C ALA A 136 4.87 -9.50 3.22
N ARG A 137 4.26 -10.03 2.16
CA ARG A 137 2.85 -10.44 2.16
C ARG A 137 2.60 -11.60 3.12
N LYS A 138 3.52 -12.58 3.24
CA LYS A 138 3.44 -13.66 4.23
C LYS A 138 3.47 -13.12 5.67
N LEU A 139 4.29 -12.10 5.95
CA LEU A 139 4.25 -11.40 7.24
C LEU A 139 2.85 -10.82 7.48
N GLY A 140 2.30 -10.09 6.50
CA GLY A 140 0.94 -9.54 6.58
C GLY A 140 -0.12 -10.59 6.89
N CYS A 141 -0.10 -11.71 6.15
CA CYS A 141 -1.01 -12.84 6.40
C CYS A 141 -0.86 -13.41 7.80
N ALA A 142 0.37 -13.65 8.26
CA ALA A 142 0.62 -14.17 9.60
C ALA A 142 0.06 -13.27 10.70
N ILE A 143 0.20 -11.94 10.54
CA ILE A 143 -0.38 -10.97 11.49
C ILE A 143 -1.90 -11.01 11.42
N LEU A 144 -2.50 -10.94 10.22
CA LEU A 144 -3.96 -10.99 10.04
C LEU A 144 -4.56 -12.24 10.69
N THR A 145 -4.00 -13.42 10.43
CA THR A 145 -4.51 -14.67 10.99
C THR A 145 -4.43 -14.66 12.52
N ARG A 146 -3.30 -14.22 13.07
CA ARG A 146 -3.15 -14.09 14.53
C ARG A 146 -4.11 -13.08 15.13
N THR A 147 -4.40 -11.98 14.43
CA THR A 147 -5.40 -10.99 14.85
C THR A 147 -6.81 -11.59 14.85
N MET A 148 -7.16 -12.38 13.83
CA MET A 148 -8.46 -13.04 13.71
C MET A 148 -8.70 -14.11 14.78
N GLU A 149 -7.70 -14.96 15.06
CA GLU A 149 -7.81 -16.02 16.08
C GLU A 149 -8.13 -15.46 17.48
N ARG A 150 -7.69 -14.23 17.77
CA ARG A 150 -7.95 -13.59 19.07
C ARG A 150 -9.36 -13.04 19.17
N ARG A 151 -9.95 -12.55 18.07
CA ARG A 151 -11.32 -12.05 18.03
C ARG A 151 -12.31 -13.17 17.68
N HIS A 152 -12.76 -13.89 18.70
CA HIS A 152 -13.76 -14.96 18.55
C HIS A 152 -15.16 -14.46 18.12
N GLN A 153 -15.43 -13.15 18.11
CA GLN A 153 -16.77 -12.58 17.89
C GLN A 153 -16.90 -11.55 16.75
N ILE A 154 -15.79 -11.01 16.21
CA ILE A 154 -15.82 -9.95 15.18
C ILE A 154 -14.69 -10.20 14.18
N GLY A 155 -15.03 -10.43 12.90
CA GLY A 155 -14.04 -10.58 11.82
C GLY A 155 -13.28 -9.28 11.55
N LEU A 156 -12.21 -9.34 10.75
CA LEU A 156 -11.54 -8.14 10.23
C LEU A 156 -12.26 -7.66 8.96
N ASP A 157 -13.53 -7.27 9.09
CA ASP A 157 -14.40 -6.97 7.94
C ASP A 157 -13.97 -5.73 7.16
N SER A 158 -13.20 -4.85 7.81
CA SER A 158 -12.60 -3.68 7.19
C SER A 158 -11.32 -3.95 6.41
N TYR A 159 -10.68 -5.13 6.55
CA TYR A 159 -9.51 -5.43 5.73
C TYR A 159 -9.90 -5.49 4.24
N ASP A 160 -9.15 -4.77 3.40
CA ASP A 160 -9.35 -4.74 1.95
C ASP A 160 -8.21 -5.47 1.22
N ARG A 161 -6.97 -4.97 1.34
CA ARG A 161 -5.80 -5.51 0.60
C ARG A 161 -4.45 -5.09 1.19
N PHE A 162 -3.39 -5.69 0.62
CA PHE A 162 -2.00 -5.32 0.87
C PHE A 162 -1.39 -4.46 -0.24
N PHE A 163 -0.33 -3.73 0.12
CA PHE A 163 0.56 -3.02 -0.79
C PHE A 163 2.02 -3.33 -0.43
N PRO A 164 2.80 -4.00 -1.31
CA PRO A 164 2.39 -4.52 -2.63
C PRO A 164 1.27 -5.58 -2.53
N GLY A 165 0.36 -5.56 -3.50
CA GLY A 165 -0.78 -6.48 -3.56
C GLY A 165 -0.44 -7.82 -4.22
N GLN A 166 0.65 -7.85 -4.98
CA GLN A 166 1.12 -8.98 -5.75
C GLN A 166 2.57 -9.35 -5.41
N ASP A 167 2.91 -10.63 -5.57
CA ASP A 167 4.24 -11.18 -5.28
C ASP A 167 5.26 -10.85 -6.38
N THR A 168 4.79 -10.77 -7.62
CA THR A 168 5.62 -10.60 -8.82
C THR A 168 5.09 -9.46 -9.68
N MET A 169 5.96 -8.91 -10.53
CA MET A 169 5.58 -7.78 -11.39
C MET A 169 4.61 -8.26 -12.50
N PRO A 170 3.41 -7.68 -12.63
CA PRO A 170 2.50 -8.04 -13.72
C PRO A 170 3.11 -7.65 -15.07
N LYS A 171 2.88 -8.50 -16.09
CA LYS A 171 3.42 -8.28 -17.44
C LYS A 171 2.94 -6.93 -17.99
N GLY A 172 3.89 -6.02 -18.25
CA GLY A 172 3.62 -4.67 -18.76
C GLY A 172 3.06 -3.68 -17.73
N GLY A 173 2.66 -4.14 -16.54
CA GLY A 173 2.09 -3.31 -15.48
C GLY A 173 3.12 -2.71 -14.53
N PHE A 174 2.61 -2.07 -13.47
CA PHE A 174 3.43 -1.37 -12.46
C PHE A 174 3.27 -1.97 -11.06
N GLY A 175 2.40 -2.97 -10.91
CA GLY A 175 1.88 -3.44 -9.62
C GLY A 175 0.83 -2.50 -9.01
N SER A 176 0.34 -2.87 -7.83
CA SER A 176 -0.58 -2.05 -7.04
C SER A 176 -0.03 -0.66 -6.72
N LEU A 177 -0.92 0.32 -6.53
CA LEU A 177 -0.59 1.71 -6.27
C LEU A 177 -1.18 2.14 -4.93
N ILE A 178 -0.39 2.80 -4.09
CA ILE A 178 -0.87 3.42 -2.84
C ILE A 178 -0.57 4.93 -2.85
N ALA A 179 -1.51 5.74 -2.37
CA ALA A 179 -1.31 7.18 -2.25
C ALA A 179 -0.25 7.50 -1.18
N LEU A 180 0.61 8.50 -1.43
CA LEU A 180 1.53 8.97 -0.40
C LEU A 180 0.78 9.81 0.66
N PRO A 181 1.17 9.71 1.95
CA PRO A 181 0.53 10.43 3.03
C PRO A 181 1.01 11.88 3.14
N LEU A 182 0.38 12.67 4.01
CA LEU A 182 0.77 14.05 4.36
C LEU A 182 0.62 15.08 3.24
N GLN A 183 -0.28 14.82 2.28
CA GLN A 183 -0.70 15.83 1.31
C GLN A 183 -1.44 16.96 2.05
N ARG A 184 -1.03 18.23 1.83
CA ARG A 184 -1.56 19.40 2.57
C ARG A 184 -3.09 19.47 2.67
N GLY A 185 -3.81 19.28 1.57
CA GLY A 185 -5.26 19.46 1.52
C GLY A 185 -6.03 18.49 2.43
N PRO A 186 -5.79 17.17 2.35
CA PRO A 186 -6.28 16.21 3.33
C PRO A 186 -5.78 16.49 4.74
N THR A 187 -4.50 16.86 4.92
CA THR A 187 -3.92 17.14 6.25
C THR A 187 -4.62 18.30 6.95
N GLU A 188 -4.98 19.37 6.25
CA GLU A 188 -5.76 20.49 6.79
C GLU A 188 -7.15 20.07 7.28
N LYS A 189 -7.67 18.92 6.84
CA LYS A 189 -8.92 18.32 7.29
C LYS A 189 -8.72 17.22 8.34
N GLY A 190 -7.49 17.03 8.82
CA GLY A 190 -7.10 15.96 9.72
C GLY A 190 -7.01 14.59 9.06
N ASN A 191 -7.01 14.48 7.73
CA ASN A 191 -6.85 13.23 6.99
C ASN A 191 -5.44 13.10 6.42
N SER A 192 -5.08 11.90 5.97
CA SER A 192 -3.72 11.62 5.47
C SER A 192 -2.63 11.96 6.48
N VAL A 193 -2.90 11.66 7.75
CA VAL A 193 -2.04 11.89 8.91
C VAL A 193 -1.96 10.63 9.75
N PHE A 194 -0.86 10.49 10.47
CA PHE A 194 -0.62 9.40 11.40
C PHE A 194 -1.33 9.62 12.73
N LEU A 195 -1.86 8.51 13.26
CA LEU A 195 -2.65 8.46 14.48
C LEU A 195 -1.95 7.62 15.56
N SER A 196 -2.18 7.98 16.82
CA SER A 196 -1.89 7.12 17.97
C SER A 196 -2.85 5.94 18.03
N ARG A 197 -2.64 5.06 19.01
CA ARG A 197 -3.53 3.91 19.25
C ARG A 197 -4.91 4.32 19.76
N GLU A 198 -4.96 5.46 20.43
CA GLU A 198 -6.18 6.13 20.89
C GLU A 198 -6.89 6.88 19.74
N LEU A 199 -6.34 6.79 18.52
CA LEU A 199 -6.83 7.42 17.29
C LEU A 199 -6.71 8.95 17.28
N ASP A 200 -5.87 9.48 18.17
CA ASP A 200 -5.52 10.88 18.21
C ASP A 200 -4.46 11.21 17.16
N VAL A 201 -4.54 12.38 16.54
CA VAL A 201 -3.52 12.84 15.59
C VAL A 201 -2.24 13.17 16.34
N TYR A 202 -1.10 12.62 15.90
CA TYR A 202 0.19 13.04 16.45
C TYR A 202 0.41 14.54 16.19
N ALA A 203 0.74 15.28 17.26
CA ALA A 203 0.97 16.72 17.19
C ALA A 203 2.13 17.07 16.23
N ASP A 204 3.18 16.24 16.23
CA ASP A 204 4.29 16.34 15.29
C ASP A 204 4.40 15.03 14.48
N GLN A 205 3.89 15.11 13.24
CA GLN A 205 3.91 14.02 12.28
C GLN A 205 5.34 13.59 11.91
N TRP A 206 6.27 14.55 11.83
CA TRP A 206 7.65 14.29 11.43
C TRP A 206 8.44 13.63 12.55
N LEU A 207 8.23 14.08 13.79
CA LEU A 207 8.81 13.44 14.97
C LEU A 207 8.33 11.99 15.07
N PHE A 208 7.02 11.75 14.92
CA PHE A 208 6.47 10.39 14.89
C PHE A 208 7.13 9.54 13.79
N LEU A 209 7.16 10.02 12.54
CA LEU A 209 7.78 9.28 11.44
C LEU A 209 9.26 8.97 11.71
N SER A 210 10.01 9.91 12.30
CA SER A 210 11.43 9.71 12.64
C SER A 210 11.66 8.63 13.70
N SER A 211 10.65 8.37 14.54
CA SER A 211 10.69 7.35 15.60
C SER A 211 10.38 5.93 15.13
N ILE A 212 9.83 5.78 13.91
CA ILE A 212 9.44 4.48 13.39
C ILE A 212 10.68 3.61 13.17
N LYS A 213 10.72 2.47 13.85
CA LYS A 213 11.79 1.49 13.70
C LYS A 213 11.54 0.66 12.44
N ARG A 214 12.58 0.52 11.61
CA ARG A 214 12.55 -0.38 10.46
C ARG A 214 12.82 -1.81 10.91
N MET A 215 11.99 -2.73 10.46
CA MET A 215 12.09 -4.15 10.73
C MET A 215 13.28 -4.75 9.98
N GLN A 216 14.10 -5.53 10.68
CA GLN A 216 15.19 -6.30 10.08
C GLN A 216 14.63 -7.52 9.35
N ILE A 217 15.21 -7.90 8.21
CA ILE A 217 14.77 -9.07 7.44
C ILE A 217 14.83 -10.37 8.27
N GLU A 218 15.80 -10.50 9.18
CA GLU A 218 15.96 -11.68 10.01
C GLU A 218 14.78 -11.85 10.98
N ASN A 219 14.24 -10.73 11.50
CA ASN A 219 13.02 -10.75 12.33
C ASN A 219 11.80 -11.11 11.49
N LEU A 220 11.74 -10.65 10.25
CA LEU A 220 10.65 -10.94 9.32
C LEU A 220 10.60 -12.45 9.04
N GLU A 221 11.73 -13.02 8.63
CA GLU A 221 11.88 -14.44 8.36
C GLU A 221 11.54 -15.30 9.57
N ALA A 222 11.95 -14.89 10.77
CA ALA A 222 11.62 -15.60 12.01
C ALA A 222 10.11 -15.66 12.25
N ILE A 223 9.40 -14.54 12.11
CA ILE A 223 7.94 -14.49 12.29
C ILE A 223 7.22 -15.34 11.24
N VAL A 224 7.62 -15.21 9.97
CA VAL A 224 7.01 -15.99 8.88
C VAL A 224 7.27 -17.49 9.05
N LYS A 225 8.49 -17.87 9.45
CA LYS A 225 8.83 -19.27 9.71
C LYS A 225 8.01 -19.85 10.85
N GLU A 226 7.82 -19.10 11.94
CA GLU A 226 6.99 -19.56 13.06
C GLU A 226 5.53 -19.70 12.65
N ALA A 227 5.00 -18.73 11.89
CA ALA A 227 3.62 -18.78 11.39
C ALA A 227 3.38 -19.96 10.42
N LEU A 228 4.35 -20.29 9.57
CA LEU A 228 4.28 -21.47 8.72
C LEU A 228 4.27 -22.76 9.54
N ARG A 229 5.07 -22.80 10.62
CA ARG A 229 5.20 -23.96 11.49
C ARG A 229 3.95 -24.20 12.36
N SER A 230 3.26 -23.12 12.76
CA SER A 230 1.99 -23.18 13.50
C SER A 230 0.76 -23.33 12.59
N GLY A 231 0.91 -23.35 11.26
CA GLY A 231 -0.20 -23.42 10.32
C GLY A 231 -1.03 -22.13 10.22
N MET A 232 -0.51 -21.00 10.73
CA MET A 232 -1.20 -19.70 10.75
C MET A 232 -1.16 -18.97 9.41
N ILE A 233 -0.50 -19.49 8.37
CA ILE A 233 -0.61 -18.94 7.01
C ILE A 233 -1.75 -19.67 6.29
N ILE A 234 -2.99 -19.32 6.62
CA ILE A 234 -4.19 -19.81 5.93
C ILE A 234 -4.65 -18.74 4.94
N GLY A 235 -4.97 -19.16 3.72
CA GLY A 235 -5.20 -18.33 2.54
C GLY A 235 -6.12 -17.13 2.77
N VAL A 236 -5.53 -15.99 3.15
CA VAL A 236 -6.12 -14.67 2.99
C VAL A 236 -6.42 -14.54 1.51
N ARG A 237 -7.71 -14.47 1.16
CA ARG A 237 -8.15 -14.30 -0.23
C ARG A 237 -7.35 -13.16 -0.83
N ILE A 238 -6.56 -13.49 -1.84
CA ILE A 238 -5.89 -12.53 -2.69
C ILE A 238 -7.03 -11.85 -3.44
N SER A 239 -7.49 -10.71 -2.94
CA SER A 239 -8.47 -9.87 -3.63
C SER A 239 -7.82 -9.36 -4.92
N LEU A 240 -7.82 -10.20 -5.95
CA LEU A 240 -7.57 -9.84 -7.33
C LEU A 240 -8.78 -9.02 -7.77
N THR A 241 -8.80 -7.74 -7.46
CA THR A 241 -9.63 -6.79 -8.22
C THR A 241 -8.85 -6.41 -9.47
N ASP A 242 -8.67 -7.39 -10.36
CA ASP A 242 -8.63 -7.15 -11.79
C ASP A 242 -9.96 -7.71 -12.31
N GLU A 243 -10.81 -6.85 -12.87
CA GLU A 243 -12.08 -7.23 -13.51
C GLU A 243 -11.88 -8.14 -14.76
N GLU A 244 -10.79 -8.88 -14.88
CA GLU A 244 -10.50 -9.80 -15.98
C GLU A 244 -9.43 -10.84 -15.58
N ALA A 245 -9.56 -11.46 -14.40
CA ALA A 245 -8.84 -12.71 -14.12
C ALA A 245 -9.63 -13.88 -14.72
N GLN A 246 -9.34 -14.15 -15.99
CA GLN A 246 -9.66 -15.41 -16.66
C GLN A 246 -9.20 -16.55 -15.74
N GLU A 247 -10.11 -17.47 -15.41
CA GLU A 247 -9.85 -18.64 -14.57
C GLU A 247 -8.53 -19.32 -14.98
N ASP A 248 -7.62 -19.48 -14.03
CA ASP A 248 -6.34 -20.14 -14.27
C ASP A 248 -6.59 -21.55 -14.85
N PRO A 249 -6.09 -21.90 -16.05
CA PRO A 249 -6.44 -23.13 -16.77
C PRO A 249 -6.06 -24.45 -16.08
N TRP A 250 -5.48 -24.41 -14.88
CA TRP A 250 -4.94 -25.57 -14.17
C TRP A 250 -5.76 -25.96 -12.94
N THR A 251 -6.95 -25.36 -12.74
CA THR A 251 -7.86 -25.69 -11.62
C THR A 251 -9.02 -26.61 -12.01
N LEU A 252 -9.01 -27.24 -13.18
CA LEU A 252 -10.00 -28.27 -13.50
C LEU A 252 -9.45 -29.67 -13.17
N PRO A 253 -10.07 -30.45 -12.27
CA PRO A 253 -9.84 -31.89 -12.19
C PRO A 253 -10.36 -32.57 -13.49
N PRO A 254 -9.89 -33.79 -13.81
CA PRO A 254 -10.19 -34.47 -15.08
C PRO A 254 -11.68 -34.66 -15.36
#